data_AF-A0AAX3X3P0-F1
#
_entry.id   AF-A0AAX3X3P0-F1
#
_cell.length_a   1.000
_cell.length_b   1.000
_cell.length_c   1.000
_cell.angle_alpha   90.00
_cell.angle_beta   90.00
_cell.angle_gamma   90.00
#
_symmetry.space_group_name_H-M   'P 1'
#
loop_
_entity.id
_entity.type
_entity.pdbx_description
1 polymer ?
#
loop_
_entity_poly.entity_id
_entity_poly.type
_entity_poly.pdbx_seq_one_letter_code
_entity_poly.pdbx_strand_id
1 'polypeptide(L)'
;MTNIHVWSAQETHFEDMKICKQPRTEVAKQAKTRMVVESLVDQLLATRLISNQRLFEQILYNKDIIWIQNEEFNGHLFARAEITENLKTKTNSFMMYMPTNPIVYEVDGELYHLITRIDSTRSKPNLERFSVEPKPVLSAARVNDLLCSIVMRFYETYLEDLSWIAQDNKLISLVEREYKHFLQAVKELNDYHLNWHPRGNGHELLLQLIDNLQLLKSRPGKMLTDFSNSHSYAVVEPSYRLFKDTRQNVRAL
;
A
#
# COMPACT_ATOMS: atom_id res chain seq x y z
N MET A 1 24.43 -41.72 -31.76
CA MET A 1 23.54 -40.56 -31.98
C MET A 1 22.85 -40.30 -30.65
N THR A 2 23.15 -39.17 -30.02
CA THR A 2 22.70 -38.86 -28.65
C THR A 2 21.48 -37.96 -28.75
N ASN A 3 20.31 -38.45 -28.31
CA ASN A 3 19.08 -37.67 -28.29
C ASN A 3 19.19 -36.59 -27.20
N ILE A 4 19.37 -35.34 -27.63
CA ILE A 4 19.27 -34.18 -26.76
C ILE A 4 17.78 -33.94 -26.52
N HIS A 5 17.29 -34.32 -25.33
CA HIS A 5 15.97 -33.90 -24.88
C HIS A 5 16.02 -32.40 -24.59
N VAL A 6 15.50 -31.61 -25.53
CA VAL A 6 15.20 -30.20 -25.33
C VAL A 6 14.00 -30.13 -24.39
N TRP A 7 14.26 -29.85 -23.12
CA TRP A 7 13.23 -29.43 -22.17
C TRP A 7 12.81 -28.01 -22.53
N SER A 8 11.69 -27.85 -23.24
CA SER A 8 11.02 -26.56 -23.30
C SER A 8 10.43 -26.28 -21.93
N ALA A 9 11.01 -25.34 -21.18
CA ALA A 9 10.36 -24.76 -20.03
C ALA A 9 9.04 -24.13 -20.51
N GLN A 10 7.90 -24.74 -20.16
CA GLN A 10 6.62 -24.07 -20.30
C GLN A 10 6.65 -22.89 -19.31
N GLU A 11 6.83 -21.68 -19.84
CA GLU A 11 6.54 -20.45 -19.12
C GLU A 11 5.03 -20.42 -18.86
N THR A 12 4.62 -20.89 -17.69
CA THR A 12 3.26 -20.68 -17.20
C THR A 12 3.11 -19.19 -16.88
N HIS A 13 2.38 -18.48 -17.73
CA HIS A 13 2.03 -17.09 -17.51
C HIS A 13 1.22 -16.97 -16.21
N PHE A 14 1.84 -16.39 -15.18
CA PHE A 14 1.10 -15.92 -14.02
C PHE A 14 0.31 -14.68 -14.45
N GLU A 15 -1.00 -14.84 -14.66
CA GLU A 15 -1.91 -13.71 -14.85
C GLU A 15 -2.21 -13.10 -13.47
N ASP A 16 -1.30 -12.23 -13.01
CA ASP A 16 -1.58 -11.35 -11.89
C ASP A 16 -2.70 -10.37 -12.28
N MET A 17 -3.49 -9.96 -11.28
CA MET A 17 -4.46 -8.88 -11.41
C MET A 17 -3.79 -7.66 -12.06
N LYS A 18 -4.47 -6.99 -12.99
CA LYS A 18 -3.97 -5.77 -13.63
C LYS A 18 -4.55 -4.56 -12.93
N ILE A 19 -3.68 -3.68 -12.43
CA ILE A 19 -4.06 -2.39 -11.85
C ILE A 19 -3.39 -1.28 -12.66
N CYS A 20 -4.20 -0.47 -13.34
CA CYS A 20 -3.75 0.58 -14.24
C CYS A 20 -4.38 1.92 -13.87
N LYS A 21 -3.58 2.94 -13.60
CA LYS A 21 -4.09 4.29 -13.38
C LYS A 21 -4.58 4.92 -14.68
N GLN A 22 -5.78 5.50 -14.67
CA GLN A 22 -6.28 6.24 -15.83
C GLN A 22 -5.60 7.61 -15.97
N PRO A 23 -5.32 8.06 -17.21
CA PRO A 23 -4.82 9.40 -17.45
C PRO A 23 -5.79 10.46 -16.92
N ARG A 24 -5.27 11.50 -16.30
CA ARG A 24 -6.07 12.65 -15.84
C ARG A 24 -5.34 13.95 -16.07
N THR A 25 -6.10 15.01 -16.31
CA THR A 25 -5.54 16.38 -16.39
C THR A 25 -5.63 17.01 -15.01
N GLU A 26 -4.49 17.44 -14.44
CA GLU A 26 -4.47 18.12 -13.15
C GLU A 26 -4.88 19.59 -13.30
N VAL A 27 -5.83 20.03 -12.48
CA VAL A 27 -6.45 21.37 -12.62
C VAL A 27 -5.98 22.34 -11.51
N ALA A 28 -5.00 21.98 -10.67
CA ALA A 28 -4.63 22.77 -9.48
C ALA A 28 -3.13 23.12 -9.40
N LYS A 29 -2.83 24.35 -8.91
CA LYS A 29 -1.47 24.89 -8.71
C LYS A 29 -0.75 24.43 -7.43
N GLN A 30 -1.39 23.64 -6.56
CA GLN A 30 -0.82 23.16 -5.29
C GLN A 30 -1.13 21.67 -5.08
N ALA A 31 -0.15 20.92 -4.55
CA ALA A 31 -0.30 19.52 -4.19
C ALA A 31 -1.37 19.38 -3.10
N LYS A 32 -2.51 18.77 -3.44
CA LYS A 32 -3.60 18.51 -2.49
C LYS A 32 -3.24 17.28 -1.65
N THR A 33 -3.72 17.22 -0.41
CA THR A 33 -3.56 16.07 0.51
C THR A 33 -3.80 14.70 -0.16
N ARG A 34 -4.80 14.62 -1.04
CA ARG A 34 -5.10 13.42 -1.82
C ARG A 34 -4.00 12.98 -2.81
N MET A 35 -3.22 13.93 -3.34
CA MET A 35 -2.13 13.64 -4.28
C MET A 35 -0.96 12.95 -3.58
N VAL A 36 -0.81 13.17 -2.27
CA VAL A 36 0.20 12.48 -1.47
C VAL A 36 -0.16 11.00 -1.33
N VAL A 37 -1.44 10.69 -1.04
CA VAL A 37 -1.91 9.30 -0.98
C VAL A 37 -1.87 8.64 -2.35
N GLU A 38 -2.26 9.36 -3.40
CA GLU A 38 -2.10 8.91 -4.79
C GLU A 38 -0.65 8.56 -5.10
N SER A 39 0.30 9.44 -4.77
CA SER A 39 1.72 9.21 -5.00
C SER A 39 2.21 7.98 -4.25
N LEU A 40 1.75 7.74 -3.03
CA LEU A 40 2.11 6.54 -2.27
C LEU A 40 1.54 5.28 -2.93
N VAL A 41 0.27 5.29 -3.36
CA VAL A 41 -0.33 4.16 -4.10
C VAL A 41 0.43 3.87 -5.39
N ASP A 42 0.75 4.91 -6.16
CA ASP A 42 1.56 4.78 -7.38
C ASP A 42 2.94 4.18 -7.10
N GLN A 43 3.58 4.60 -6.01
CA GLN A 43 4.86 4.03 -5.56
C GLN A 43 4.72 2.54 -5.22
N LEU A 44 3.69 2.15 -4.45
CA LEU A 44 3.44 0.75 -4.09
C LEU A 44 3.30 -0.13 -5.34
N LEU A 45 2.46 0.30 -6.30
CA LEU A 45 2.26 -0.40 -7.58
C LEU A 45 3.56 -0.48 -8.39
N ALA A 46 4.38 0.58 -8.38
CA ALA A 46 5.64 0.64 -9.10
C ALA A 46 6.72 -0.28 -8.51
N THR A 47 6.62 -0.65 -7.22
CA THR A 47 7.60 -1.54 -6.58
C THR A 47 7.57 -2.94 -7.17
N ARG A 48 6.38 -3.47 -7.49
CA ARG A 48 6.15 -4.86 -7.91
C ARG A 48 6.72 -5.91 -6.94
N LEU A 49 6.86 -5.56 -5.66
CA LEU A 49 7.36 -6.45 -4.61
C LEU A 49 6.27 -7.37 -4.06
N ILE A 50 5.05 -6.88 -3.99
CA ILE A 50 3.84 -7.64 -3.67
C ILE A 50 3.05 -7.83 -4.98
N SER A 51 2.36 -8.96 -5.14
CA SER A 51 1.49 -9.14 -6.31
C SER A 51 0.34 -8.12 -6.29
N ASN A 52 -0.17 -7.75 -7.45
CA ASN A 52 -1.27 -6.80 -7.51
C ASN A 52 -2.51 -7.34 -6.80
N GLN A 53 -2.76 -8.65 -6.88
CA GLN A 53 -3.86 -9.28 -6.13
C GLN A 53 -3.70 -9.08 -4.61
N ARG A 54 -2.52 -9.40 -4.05
CA ARG A 54 -2.26 -9.24 -2.61
C ARG A 54 -2.29 -7.78 -2.19
N LEU A 55 -1.73 -6.89 -3.00
CA LEU A 55 -1.76 -5.45 -2.76
C LEU A 55 -3.20 -4.92 -2.77
N PHE A 56 -4.04 -5.39 -3.69
CA PHE A 56 -5.46 -5.01 -3.72
C PHE A 56 -6.19 -5.49 -2.47
N GLU A 57 -6.10 -6.77 -2.14
CA GLU A 57 -6.83 -7.37 -1.01
C GLU A 57 -6.35 -6.84 0.35
N GLN A 58 -5.04 -6.71 0.55
CA GLN A 58 -4.45 -6.40 1.85
C GLN A 58 -4.26 -4.91 2.10
N ILE A 59 -4.31 -4.08 1.05
CA ILE A 59 -4.06 -2.64 1.17
C ILE A 59 -5.22 -1.86 0.56
N LEU A 60 -5.43 -1.95 -0.75
CA LEU A 60 -6.37 -1.06 -1.46
C LEU A 60 -7.85 -1.31 -1.09
N TYR A 61 -8.20 -2.55 -0.76
CA TYR A 61 -9.55 -2.97 -0.41
C TYR A 61 -9.63 -3.50 1.04
N ASN A 62 -8.71 -3.06 1.90
CA ASN A 62 -8.65 -3.49 3.30
C ASN A 62 -9.36 -2.49 4.23
N LYS A 63 -10.27 -3.02 5.06
CA LYS A 63 -11.01 -2.24 6.05
C LYS A 63 -10.17 -1.60 7.16
N ASP A 64 -8.98 -2.12 7.41
CA ASP A 64 -8.08 -1.63 8.45
C ASP A 64 -7.33 -0.35 8.03
N ILE A 65 -7.31 -0.02 6.74
CA ILE A 65 -6.69 1.20 6.22
C ILE A 65 -7.69 2.35 6.24
N ILE A 66 -8.79 2.17 5.54
CA ILE A 66 -9.93 3.09 5.52
C ILE A 66 -11.15 2.31 5.06
N TRP A 67 -12.26 2.48 5.78
CA TRP A 67 -13.52 1.83 5.47
C TRP A 67 -14.67 2.77 5.77
N ILE A 68 -15.51 2.99 4.77
CA ILE A 68 -16.74 3.75 4.83
C ILE A 68 -17.88 2.79 4.52
N GLN A 69 -18.95 2.84 5.29
CA GLN A 69 -20.14 2.01 5.10
C GLN A 69 -21.39 2.90 5.10
N ASN A 70 -22.31 2.62 4.18
CA ASN A 70 -23.72 3.02 4.28
C ASN A 70 -24.59 1.75 4.36
N GLU A 71 -25.92 1.90 4.30
CA GLU A 71 -26.84 0.76 4.45
C GLU A 71 -26.59 -0.39 3.47
N GLU A 72 -26.12 -0.11 2.25
CA GLU A 72 -26.02 -1.07 1.15
C GLU A 72 -24.60 -1.31 0.63
N PHE A 73 -23.66 -0.41 0.90
CA PHE A 73 -22.37 -0.34 0.24
C PHE A 73 -21.21 -0.09 1.21
N ASN A 74 -20.08 -0.73 0.90
CA ASN A 74 -18.81 -0.54 1.57
C ASN A 74 -17.79 0.07 0.59
N GLY A 75 -17.11 1.14 1.01
CA GLY A 75 -15.98 1.74 0.29
C GLY A 75 -14.71 1.62 1.11
N HIS A 76 -13.65 1.11 0.49
CA HIS A 76 -12.30 1.06 1.05
C HIS A 76 -11.42 2.12 0.37
N LEU A 77 -10.09 2.10 0.58
CA LEU A 77 -9.18 3.03 -0.08
C LEU A 77 -9.45 3.13 -1.59
N PHE A 78 -9.74 1.99 -2.22
CA PHE A 78 -10.38 1.89 -3.52
C PHE A 78 -11.88 1.57 -3.36
N ALA A 79 -12.72 2.41 -3.95
CA ALA A 79 -14.16 2.20 -4.03
C ALA A 79 -14.57 2.00 -5.50
N ARG A 80 -15.36 0.96 -5.80
CA ARG A 80 -15.88 0.69 -7.15
C ARG A 80 -16.64 1.89 -7.68
N ALA A 81 -16.32 2.39 -8.86
CA ALA A 81 -16.88 3.60 -9.47
C ALA A 81 -18.42 3.64 -9.45
N GLU A 82 -19.07 2.50 -9.66
CA GLU A 82 -20.54 2.36 -9.68
C GLU A 82 -21.22 2.70 -8.34
N ILE A 83 -20.60 2.36 -7.20
CA ILE A 83 -21.20 2.57 -5.87
C ILE A 83 -20.88 3.95 -5.31
N THR A 84 -20.07 4.73 -6.03
CA THR A 84 -19.43 5.90 -5.45
C THR A 84 -20.35 7.08 -5.26
N GLU A 85 -21.34 7.22 -6.13
CA GLU A 85 -22.45 8.16 -5.92
C GLU A 85 -23.30 7.76 -4.72
N ASN A 86 -23.45 6.46 -4.43
CA ASN A 86 -24.23 5.98 -3.28
C ASN A 86 -23.48 6.16 -1.96
N LEU A 87 -22.16 6.09 -1.98
CA LEU A 87 -21.31 6.45 -0.82
C LEU A 87 -21.43 7.95 -0.45
N LYS A 88 -22.10 8.79 -1.27
CA LYS A 88 -22.51 10.16 -0.90
C LYS A 88 -23.73 10.11 0.00
N THR A 89 -23.53 10.10 1.31
CA THR A 89 -24.68 10.20 2.23
C THR A 89 -25.20 11.64 2.32
N LYS A 90 -26.51 11.83 2.14
CA LYS A 90 -27.22 13.11 2.39
C LYS A 90 -27.53 13.34 3.88
N THR A 91 -27.38 12.31 4.71
CA THR A 91 -27.97 12.24 6.06
C THR A 91 -27.33 13.16 7.09
N ASN A 92 -26.19 13.79 6.80
CA ASN A 92 -25.49 14.68 7.75
C ASN A 92 -24.85 15.92 7.10
N SER A 93 -25.34 16.38 5.94
CA SER A 93 -24.71 17.51 5.19
C SER A 93 -23.25 17.25 4.75
N PHE A 94 -22.80 16.00 4.82
CA PHE A 94 -21.42 15.60 4.56
C PHE A 94 -21.31 14.89 3.20
N MET A 95 -20.87 15.60 2.16
CA MET A 95 -20.46 14.94 0.91
C MET A 95 -19.18 14.13 1.17
N MET A 96 -19.31 12.81 1.32
CA MET A 96 -18.18 11.90 1.54
C MET A 96 -17.39 11.57 0.26
N TYR A 97 -17.76 12.14 -0.89
CA TYR A 97 -17.30 11.59 -2.14
C TYR A 97 -17.10 12.64 -3.24
N MET A 98 -15.97 12.50 -3.94
CA MET A 98 -15.54 13.21 -5.15
C MET A 98 -15.11 14.68 -5.02
N PRO A 99 -13.85 15.01 -5.31
CA PRO A 99 -13.58 16.22 -6.08
C PRO A 99 -14.20 16.10 -7.47
N THR A 100 -14.44 17.24 -8.10
CA THR A 100 -14.79 17.39 -9.54
C THR A 100 -13.82 16.70 -10.52
N ASN A 101 -12.76 16.05 -10.04
CA ASN A 101 -11.75 15.35 -10.82
C ASN A 101 -11.21 14.16 -9.98
N PRO A 102 -11.86 12.98 -10.04
CA PRO A 102 -11.46 11.79 -9.29
C PRO A 102 -10.12 11.22 -9.77
N ILE A 103 -9.48 10.41 -8.92
CA ILE A 103 -8.32 9.61 -9.30
C ILE A 103 -8.84 8.19 -9.53
N VAL A 104 -8.72 7.71 -10.76
CA VAL A 104 -9.34 6.47 -11.22
C VAL A 104 -8.27 5.44 -11.55
N TYR A 105 -8.49 4.21 -11.10
CA TYR A 105 -7.70 3.03 -11.43
C TYR A 105 -8.63 1.99 -12.04
N GLU A 106 -8.17 1.34 -13.09
CA GLU A 106 -8.80 0.17 -13.68
C GLU A 106 -8.17 -1.08 -13.06
N VAL A 107 -8.99 -1.93 -12.46
CA VAL A 107 -8.60 -3.20 -11.83
C VAL A 107 -9.32 -4.31 -12.57
N ASP A 108 -8.60 -5.09 -13.39
CA ASP A 108 -9.16 -6.14 -14.26
C ASP A 108 -10.38 -5.70 -15.08
N GLY A 109 -10.35 -4.46 -15.60
CA GLY A 109 -11.44 -3.88 -16.40
C GLY A 109 -12.56 -3.22 -15.59
N GLU A 110 -12.57 -3.37 -14.26
CA GLU A 110 -13.48 -2.65 -13.37
C GLU A 110 -12.87 -1.30 -12.95
N LEU A 111 -13.68 -0.24 -12.91
CA LEU A 111 -13.22 1.08 -12.49
C LEU A 111 -13.33 1.24 -10.97
N TYR A 112 -12.23 1.65 -10.35
CA TYR A 112 -12.13 1.99 -8.95
C TYR A 112 -11.65 3.43 -8.81
N HIS A 113 -12.19 4.12 -7.82
CA HIS A 113 -11.81 5.46 -7.46
C HIS A 113 -11.05 5.44 -6.13
N LEU A 114 -9.94 6.16 -6.06
CA LEU A 114 -9.24 6.41 -4.80
C LEU A 114 -10.11 7.30 -3.90
N ILE A 115 -10.27 6.94 -2.64
CA ILE A 115 -10.94 7.83 -1.68
C ILE A 115 -10.08 9.08 -1.47
N THR A 116 -10.65 10.23 -1.81
CA THR A 116 -9.96 11.53 -1.85
C THR A 116 -10.41 12.50 -0.76
N ARG A 117 -11.43 12.17 0.04
CA ARG A 117 -11.85 12.97 1.19
C ARG A 117 -10.99 12.64 2.40
N ILE A 118 -9.76 13.13 2.32
CA ILE A 118 -8.74 12.97 3.33
C ILE A 118 -8.58 14.34 4.01
N ASP A 119 -8.84 14.40 5.30
CA ASP A 119 -8.81 15.62 6.12
C ASP A 119 -7.37 16.08 6.41
N SER A 120 -7.32 17.30 6.95
CA SER A 120 -6.22 17.98 7.64
C SER A 120 -4.94 17.17 7.86
N THR A 121 -3.83 17.74 7.37
CA THR A 121 -2.44 17.36 7.63
C THR A 121 -1.98 17.61 9.08
N ARG A 122 -2.83 18.24 9.92
CA ARG A 122 -2.46 18.74 11.26
C ARG A 122 -2.53 17.70 12.37
N SER A 123 -3.20 16.56 12.13
CA SER A 123 -3.36 15.54 13.16
C SER A 123 -2.20 14.55 13.13
N LYS A 124 -1.59 14.29 14.29
CA LYS A 124 -0.57 13.26 14.43
C LYS A 124 -1.13 11.86 14.15
N PRO A 125 -0.36 10.95 13.53
CA PRO A 125 -0.77 9.57 13.31
C PRO A 125 -0.99 8.84 14.64
N ASN A 126 -2.06 8.07 14.76
CA ASN A 126 -2.31 7.19 15.91
C ASN A 126 -2.03 5.72 15.55
N LEU A 127 -0.82 5.26 15.89
CA LEU A 127 -0.38 3.89 15.63
C LEU A 127 -1.21 2.83 16.40
N GLU A 128 -1.73 3.17 17.58
CA GLU A 128 -2.52 2.24 18.41
C GLU A 128 -3.87 1.89 17.77
N ARG A 129 -4.39 2.78 16.90
CA ARG A 129 -5.65 2.52 16.19
C ARG A 129 -5.57 1.29 15.29
N PHE A 130 -4.37 0.92 14.83
CA PHE A 130 -4.15 -0.27 14.00
C PHE A 130 -4.25 -1.59 14.77
N SER A 131 -4.22 -1.53 16.10
CA SER A 131 -4.42 -2.71 16.97
C SER A 131 -5.87 -2.90 17.39
N VAL A 132 -6.77 -2.01 16.97
CA VAL A 132 -8.20 -2.05 17.30
C VAL A 132 -9.00 -2.46 16.07
N GLU A 133 -10.10 -3.16 16.29
CA GLU A 133 -11.03 -3.51 15.21
C GLU A 133 -11.51 -2.24 14.48
N PRO A 134 -11.41 -2.19 13.13
CA PRO A 134 -11.81 -1.02 12.37
C PRO A 134 -13.32 -0.80 12.49
N LYS A 135 -13.71 0.47 12.54
CA LYS A 135 -15.10 0.89 12.52
C LYS A 135 -15.37 1.74 11.28
N PRO A 136 -16.58 1.67 10.70
CA PRO A 136 -16.92 2.52 9.58
C PRO A 136 -16.69 3.99 9.93
N VAL A 137 -15.95 4.68 9.07
CA VAL A 137 -15.66 6.10 9.24
C VAL A 137 -16.70 6.90 8.46
N LEU A 138 -17.48 7.72 9.18
CA LEU A 138 -18.46 8.65 8.56
C LEU A 138 -17.87 10.05 8.31
N SER A 139 -16.60 10.26 8.64
CA SER A 139 -15.87 11.52 8.52
C SER A 139 -14.66 11.40 7.57
N ALA A 140 -13.99 12.52 7.30
CA ALA A 140 -12.80 12.51 6.48
C ALA A 140 -11.65 11.77 7.19
N ALA A 141 -10.97 10.86 6.47
CA ALA A 141 -9.83 10.14 7.04
C ALA A 141 -8.65 11.09 7.26
N ARG A 142 -7.94 10.97 8.37
CA ARG A 142 -6.76 11.80 8.63
C ARG A 142 -5.62 11.33 7.73
N VAL A 143 -5.05 12.23 6.94
CA VAL A 143 -4.01 11.85 5.96
C VAL A 143 -2.83 11.14 6.60
N ASN A 144 -2.36 11.61 7.75
CA ASN A 144 -1.17 11.03 8.37
C ASN A 144 -1.45 9.63 8.93
N ASP A 145 -2.66 9.39 9.49
CA ASP A 145 -3.10 8.04 9.87
C ASP A 145 -3.08 7.14 8.64
N LEU A 146 -3.70 7.60 7.54
CA LEU A 146 -3.83 6.84 6.31
C LEU A 146 -2.47 6.49 5.68
N LEU A 147 -1.55 7.45 5.60
CA LEU A 147 -0.20 7.23 5.08
C LEU A 147 0.55 6.19 5.92
N CYS A 148 0.52 6.30 7.25
CA CYS A 148 1.14 5.30 8.13
C CYS A 148 0.49 3.92 7.94
N SER A 149 -0.84 3.85 7.85
CA SER A 149 -1.58 2.59 7.65
C SER A 149 -1.11 1.87 6.39
N ILE A 150 -1.01 2.60 5.27
CA ILE A 150 -0.61 2.06 3.98
C ILE A 150 0.82 1.53 4.03
N VAL A 151 1.74 2.30 4.62
CA VAL A 151 3.14 1.87 4.76
C VAL A 151 3.23 0.63 5.66
N MET A 152 2.60 0.66 6.83
CA MET A 152 2.60 -0.48 7.76
C MET A 152 2.07 -1.76 7.09
N ARG A 153 0.90 -1.68 6.43
CA ARG A 153 0.32 -2.82 5.72
C ARG A 153 1.21 -3.31 4.57
N PHE A 154 1.89 -2.42 3.85
CA PHE A 154 2.87 -2.83 2.84
C PHE A 154 4.00 -3.69 3.45
N TYR A 155 4.64 -3.23 4.53
CA TYR A 155 5.72 -4.01 5.16
C TYR A 155 5.21 -5.31 5.75
N GLU A 156 4.06 -5.29 6.43
CA GLU A 156 3.46 -6.48 7.03
C GLU A 156 3.11 -7.53 5.98
N THR A 157 2.43 -7.14 4.89
CA THR A 157 2.09 -8.05 3.79
C THR A 157 3.34 -8.58 3.11
N TYR A 158 4.35 -7.73 2.86
CA TYR A 158 5.57 -8.17 2.22
C TYR A 158 6.38 -9.14 3.10
N LEU A 159 6.49 -8.87 4.41
CA LEU A 159 7.14 -9.77 5.37
C LEU A 159 6.40 -11.08 5.51
N GLU A 160 5.07 -11.03 5.62
CA GLU A 160 4.22 -12.22 5.65
C GLU A 160 4.54 -13.06 4.42
N ASP A 161 4.36 -12.52 3.22
CA ASP A 161 4.57 -13.25 1.97
C ASP A 161 6.02 -13.78 1.83
N LEU A 162 7.03 -12.97 2.20
CA LEU A 162 8.44 -13.40 2.19
C LEU A 162 8.67 -14.58 3.14
N SER A 163 8.02 -14.63 4.30
CA SER A 163 8.21 -15.73 5.27
C SER A 163 7.77 -17.09 4.74
N TRP A 164 6.82 -17.12 3.79
CA TRP A 164 6.37 -18.36 3.13
C TRP A 164 7.34 -18.86 2.07
N ILE A 165 8.25 -18.00 1.60
CA ILE A 165 8.92 -18.15 0.31
C ILE A 165 10.44 -18.13 0.45
N ALA A 166 10.97 -17.22 1.26
CA ALA A 166 12.39 -16.93 1.32
C ALA A 166 13.06 -17.82 2.37
N GLN A 167 14.04 -18.61 1.92
CA GLN A 167 15.08 -19.16 2.79
C GLN A 167 16.17 -18.11 3.12
N ASP A 168 16.12 -16.94 2.48
CA ASP A 168 17.09 -15.86 2.69
C ASP A 168 16.70 -14.96 3.88
N ASN A 169 17.26 -15.30 5.04
CA ASN A 169 17.09 -14.53 6.26
C ASN A 169 17.58 -13.07 6.14
N LYS A 170 18.46 -12.73 5.17
CA LYS A 170 19.01 -11.37 5.07
C LYS A 170 18.00 -10.36 4.56
N LEU A 171 17.23 -10.70 3.53
CA LEU A 171 16.19 -9.81 3.00
C LEU A 171 15.11 -9.58 4.07
N ILE A 172 14.63 -10.66 4.71
CA ILE A 172 13.65 -10.57 5.79
C ILE A 172 14.17 -9.65 6.91
N SER A 173 15.40 -9.88 7.40
CA SER A 173 16.00 -9.02 8.44
C SER A 173 16.13 -7.55 8.01
N LEU A 174 16.45 -7.27 6.75
CA LEU A 174 16.52 -5.90 6.24
C LEU A 174 15.15 -5.23 6.24
N VAL A 175 14.12 -5.94 5.78
CA VAL A 175 12.74 -5.47 5.72
C VAL A 175 12.19 -5.22 7.13
N GLU A 176 12.37 -6.17 8.05
CA GLU A 176 11.96 -6.04 9.45
C GLU A 176 12.63 -4.85 10.13
N ARG A 177 13.93 -4.65 9.88
CA ARG A 177 14.67 -3.53 10.44
C ARG A 177 14.17 -2.20 9.89
N GLU A 178 14.00 -2.07 8.57
CA GLU A 178 13.47 -0.84 7.97
C GLU A 178 12.06 -0.53 8.49
N TYR A 179 11.21 -1.56 8.62
CA TYR A 179 9.87 -1.41 9.20
C TYR A 179 9.92 -0.92 10.65
N LYS A 180 10.75 -1.55 11.49
CA LYS A 180 10.93 -1.15 12.88
C LYS A 180 11.46 0.28 13.01
N HIS A 181 12.40 0.68 12.16
CA HIS A 181 12.89 2.05 12.13
C HIS A 181 11.81 3.04 11.74
N PHE A 182 10.97 2.71 10.75
CA PHE A 182 9.83 3.54 10.39
C PHE A 182 8.89 3.76 11.59
N LEU A 183 8.47 2.68 12.27
CA LEU A 183 7.59 2.78 13.44
C LEU A 183 8.21 3.61 14.57
N GLN A 184 9.49 3.41 14.85
CA GLN A 184 10.21 4.17 15.87
C GLN A 184 10.31 5.67 15.49
N ALA A 185 10.62 5.98 14.23
CA ALA A 185 10.71 7.36 13.75
C ALA A 185 9.34 8.08 13.80
N VAL A 186 8.25 7.38 13.47
CA VAL A 186 6.89 7.93 13.61
C VAL A 186 6.54 8.19 15.08
N LYS A 187 6.97 7.30 15.99
CA LYS A 187 6.78 7.50 17.44
C LYS A 187 7.55 8.74 17.93
N GLU A 188 8.82 8.88 17.56
CA GLU A 188 9.63 10.06 17.91
C GLU A 188 9.03 11.36 17.35
N LEU A 189 8.53 11.30 16.11
CA LEU A 189 7.81 12.40 15.48
C LEU A 189 6.54 12.79 16.27
N ASN A 190 5.84 11.82 16.84
CA ASN A 190 4.64 11.99 17.66
C ASN A 190 4.92 12.52 19.08
N ASP A 191 6.06 12.14 19.66
CA ASP A 191 6.46 12.52 21.02
C ASP A 191 6.83 14.01 21.10
N TYR A 192 7.39 14.57 20.02
CA TYR A 192 7.64 16.01 19.93
C TYR A 192 6.40 16.78 19.49
N HIS A 193 5.59 17.19 20.47
CA HIS A 193 4.29 17.88 20.27
C HIS A 193 4.33 19.11 19.34
N LEU A 194 5.45 19.83 19.26
CA LEU A 194 5.59 21.00 18.39
C LEU A 194 5.51 20.66 16.90
N ASN A 195 5.81 19.42 16.50
CA ASN A 195 5.63 18.95 15.12
C ASN A 195 4.18 19.07 14.64
N TRP A 196 3.23 18.88 15.55
CA TRP A 196 1.79 18.81 15.23
C TRP A 196 1.04 20.10 15.60
N HIS A 197 1.77 21.14 16.00
CA HIS A 197 1.23 22.48 16.14
C HIS A 197 0.76 22.99 14.76
N PRO A 198 -0.22 23.91 14.65
CA PRO A 198 -0.64 24.48 13.35
C PRO A 198 0.46 25.15 12.51
N ARG A 199 1.62 25.44 13.11
CA ARG A 199 2.84 25.96 12.47
C ARG A 199 4.00 24.95 12.45
N GLY A 200 3.77 23.76 12.97
CA GLY A 200 4.73 22.66 12.93
C GLY A 200 4.78 22.02 11.54
N ASN A 201 5.79 21.20 11.34
CA ASN A 201 6.11 20.55 10.07
C ASN A 201 5.98 19.02 10.15
N GLY A 202 5.17 18.50 11.07
CA GLY A 202 5.03 17.06 11.31
C GLY A 202 4.55 16.30 10.08
N HIS A 203 3.69 16.90 9.27
CA HIS A 203 3.27 16.28 8.00
C HIS A 203 4.43 16.16 7.02
N GLU A 204 5.17 17.24 6.78
CA GLU A 204 6.31 17.27 5.87
C GLU A 204 7.41 16.31 6.33
N LEU A 205 7.68 16.24 7.63
CA LEU A 205 8.62 15.29 8.21
C LEU A 205 8.14 13.85 8.01
N LEU A 206 6.84 13.56 8.18
CA LEU A 206 6.30 12.23 7.88
C LEU A 206 6.49 11.87 6.40
N LEU A 207 6.26 12.81 5.47
CA LEU A 207 6.51 12.57 4.05
C LEU A 207 7.98 12.28 3.76
N GLN A 208 8.90 13.01 4.40
CA GLN A 208 10.34 12.74 4.29
C GLN A 208 10.70 11.36 4.85
N LEU A 209 10.10 10.94 5.97
CA LEU A 209 10.30 9.58 6.50
C LEU A 209 9.88 8.53 5.48
N ILE A 210 8.70 8.67 4.88
CA ILE A 210 8.17 7.73 3.88
C ILE A 210 9.04 7.73 2.62
N ASP A 211 9.41 8.91 2.11
CA ASP A 211 10.25 9.03 0.92
C ASP A 211 11.65 8.42 1.13
N ASN A 212 12.15 8.37 2.36
CA ASN A 212 13.44 7.77 2.69
C ASN A 212 13.43 6.23 2.73
N LEU A 213 12.25 5.59 2.76
CA LEU A 213 12.13 4.14 2.78
C LEU A 213 12.67 3.52 1.49
N GLN A 214 13.68 2.66 1.61
CA GLN A 214 14.38 2.09 0.47
C GLN A 214 13.48 1.12 -0.29
N LEU A 215 12.67 0.30 0.40
CA LEU A 215 11.81 -0.67 -0.27
C LEU A 215 10.73 -0.04 -1.15
N LEU A 216 10.13 1.08 -0.72
CA LEU A 216 9.16 1.82 -1.53
C LEU A 216 9.75 2.40 -2.82
N LYS A 217 11.08 2.54 -2.87
CA LYS A 217 11.86 2.99 -4.05
C LYS A 217 12.60 1.84 -4.74
N SER A 218 12.27 0.60 -4.41
CA SER A 218 12.95 -0.59 -4.92
C SER A 218 12.09 -1.36 -5.91
N ARG A 219 12.76 -2.18 -6.70
CA ARG A 219 12.17 -3.11 -7.66
C ARG A 219 12.86 -4.46 -7.50
N PRO A 220 12.23 -5.57 -7.93
CA PRO A 220 12.88 -6.86 -8.04
C PRO A 220 14.28 -6.78 -8.67
N GLY A 221 15.26 -7.43 -8.07
CA GLY A 221 16.66 -7.46 -8.48
C GLY A 221 17.52 -6.29 -7.98
N LYS A 222 16.96 -5.29 -7.31
CA LYS A 222 17.75 -4.20 -6.73
C LYS A 222 18.55 -4.70 -5.53
N MET A 223 19.84 -4.36 -5.49
CA MET A 223 20.70 -4.64 -4.34
C MET A 223 20.54 -3.53 -3.29
N LEU A 224 20.22 -3.92 -2.05
CA LEU A 224 20.19 -3.03 -0.90
C LEU A 224 21.34 -3.36 0.03
N THR A 225 22.16 -2.34 0.33
CA THR A 225 23.30 -2.48 1.24
C THR A 225 22.83 -2.30 2.68
N ASP A 226 23.18 -3.27 3.51
CA ASP A 226 23.04 -3.18 4.96
C ASP A 226 24.29 -2.52 5.55
N PHE A 227 24.15 -1.25 5.93
CA PHE A 227 25.23 -0.49 6.57
C PHE A 227 25.40 -0.79 8.07
N SER A 228 24.51 -1.59 8.67
CA SER A 228 24.52 -1.88 10.11
C SER A 228 25.20 -3.21 10.47
N ASN A 229 25.31 -4.14 9.52
CA ASN A 229 26.03 -5.41 9.68
C ASN A 229 26.96 -5.66 8.50
N SER A 230 28.28 -5.56 8.77
CA SER A 230 29.38 -6.10 7.95
C SER A 230 29.20 -6.02 6.43
N HIS A 231 28.90 -4.84 5.87
CA HIS A 231 28.76 -4.60 4.42
C HIS A 231 28.00 -5.72 3.69
N SER A 232 26.98 -6.27 4.34
CA SER A 232 26.15 -7.30 3.75
C SER A 232 25.15 -6.63 2.80
N TYR A 233 24.72 -7.36 1.77
CA TYR A 233 23.69 -6.89 0.86
C TYR A 233 22.57 -7.91 0.79
N ALA A 234 21.36 -7.43 0.57
CA ALA A 234 20.21 -8.25 0.20
C ALA A 234 19.77 -7.86 -1.20
N VAL A 235 19.45 -8.85 -2.03
CA VAL A 235 18.78 -8.62 -3.30
C VAL A 235 17.29 -8.60 -3.03
N VAL A 236 16.63 -7.55 -3.50
CA VAL A 236 15.18 -7.40 -3.35
C VAL A 236 14.49 -8.36 -4.30
N GLU A 237 13.66 -9.25 -3.75
CA GLU A 237 12.93 -10.27 -4.52
C GLU A 237 11.42 -10.06 -4.39
N PRO A 238 10.63 -10.29 -5.44
CA PRO A 238 9.17 -10.20 -5.32
C PRO A 238 8.63 -11.37 -4.49
N SER A 239 7.64 -11.10 -3.65
CA SER A 239 7.05 -12.05 -2.72
C SER A 239 6.07 -13.04 -3.35
N TYR A 240 5.96 -13.11 -4.67
CA TYR A 240 4.99 -13.96 -5.37
C TYR A 240 5.62 -14.89 -6.42
N ARG A 241 6.91 -14.73 -6.73
CA ARG A 241 7.59 -15.55 -7.77
C ARG A 241 7.81 -17.03 -7.38
N LEU A 242 7.43 -17.42 -6.17
CA LEU A 242 7.66 -18.76 -5.63
C LEU A 242 6.38 -19.51 -5.21
N PHE A 243 5.18 -18.99 -5.53
CA PHE A 243 3.96 -19.81 -5.57
C PHE A 243 3.97 -20.78 -6.78
N LYS A 244 5.10 -21.46 -7.02
CA LYS A 244 5.14 -22.68 -7.81
C LYS A 244 4.57 -23.80 -6.95
N ASP A 245 3.34 -24.17 -7.24
CA ASP A 245 2.99 -25.58 -7.46
C ASP A 245 3.04 -26.54 -6.25
N THR A 246 2.45 -26.17 -5.12
CA THR A 246 2.15 -27.14 -4.03
C THR A 246 0.67 -27.54 -3.94
N ARG A 247 -0.22 -26.99 -4.78
CA ARG A 247 -1.66 -27.34 -4.77
C ARG A 247 -2.13 -28.20 -5.95
N GLN A 248 -1.27 -28.63 -6.87
CA GLN A 248 -1.68 -29.55 -7.96
C GLN A 248 -1.34 -31.04 -7.75
N ASN A 249 -0.75 -31.44 -6.63
CA ASN A 249 -0.50 -32.86 -6.32
C ASN A 249 -1.35 -33.43 -5.18
N VAL A 250 -2.65 -33.10 -5.14
CA VAL A 250 -3.65 -33.94 -4.43
C VAL A 250 -4.79 -34.28 -5.40
N ARG A 251 -4.44 -34.96 -6.50
CA ARG A 251 -5.35 -35.85 -7.23
C ARG A 251 -4.55 -37.01 -7.84
N ALA A 252 -4.38 -38.05 -7.03
CA ALA A 252 -4.15 -39.46 -7.40
C ALA A 252 -4.21 -40.22 -6.05
N LEU A 253 -5.06 -41.19 -5.79
CA LEU A 253 -5.83 -42.15 -6.59
C LEU A 253 -7.25 -42.29 -6.03
#